data_AF-A0A5P9XLP7-F1
#
_entry.id   AF-A0A5P9XLP7-F1
#
_cell.length_a   1.000
_cell.length_b   1.000
_cell.length_c   1.000
_cell.angle_alpha   90.00
_cell.angle_beta   90.00
_cell.angle_gamma   90.00
#
_symmetry.space_group_name_H-M   'P 1'
#
loop_
_entity.id
_entity.type
_entity.pdbx_description
1 polymer ?
#
loop_
_entity_poly.entity_id
_entity_poly.type
_entity_poly.pdbx_seq_one_letter_code
_entity_poly.pdbx_strand_id
1 'polypeptide(L)'
;MNDDALDWQKSFVNAVMSPEEGRVISGLSGSISAAVATAIYRNNILEGFNESLKNVYGAIFVLIGEDCFREIAYSYGRSIPSLSGDRNAYGEHMPAFLAHHPLTREIVYLPDMARLEWASHEAYSTAEYFLGHGLHASLRLVESSYPLMALWQLCQHPDAEGTLDLDALGGDSVLVVRPQENVLMRSLSPSEAAWYRALLEGHPPDQAAAAARTVEPDCDPMLYWETAVGDGVLQQQH
;
A
#
# COMPACT_ATOMS: atom_id res chain seq x y z
N MET A 1 -23.98 4.45 32.34
CA MET A 1 -23.72 5.77 31.70
C MET A 1 -22.73 5.71 30.53
N ASN A 2 -22.22 4.52 30.14
CA ASN A 2 -21.35 4.33 28.97
C ASN A 2 -22.03 3.56 27.81
N ASP A 3 -23.21 2.95 28.07
CA ASP A 3 -23.95 2.16 27.07
C ASP A 3 -24.63 3.05 26.01
N ASP A 4 -25.20 4.20 26.38
CA ASP A 4 -25.93 5.06 25.43
C ASP A 4 -25.02 5.63 24.32
N ALA A 5 -23.77 5.97 24.65
CA ALA A 5 -22.79 6.46 23.68
C ALA A 5 -22.30 5.34 22.75
N LEU A 6 -22.08 4.14 23.30
CA LEU A 6 -21.65 2.97 22.54
C LEU A 6 -22.76 2.47 21.60
N ASP A 7 -24.01 2.49 22.07
CA ASP A 7 -25.17 2.08 21.27
C ASP A 7 -25.52 3.11 20.20
N TRP A 8 -25.30 4.40 20.48
CA TRP A 8 -25.36 5.44 19.45
C TRP A 8 -24.27 5.25 18.39
N GLN A 9 -23.02 4.98 18.80
CA GLN A 9 -21.92 4.72 17.86
C GLN A 9 -22.19 3.49 16.99
N LYS A 10 -22.71 2.39 17.56
CA LYS A 10 -23.12 1.20 16.79
C LYS A 10 -24.28 1.52 15.83
N SER A 11 -25.29 2.26 16.28
CA SER A 11 -26.41 2.68 15.44
C SER A 11 -25.94 3.55 14.28
N PHE A 12 -25.03 4.49 14.54
CA PHE A 12 -24.41 5.34 13.54
C PHE A 12 -23.65 4.52 12.48
N VAL A 13 -22.71 3.66 12.90
CA VAL A 13 -21.92 2.82 11.99
C VAL A 13 -22.84 1.92 11.17
N ASN A 14 -23.81 1.26 11.82
CA ASN A 14 -24.76 0.38 11.14
C ASN A 14 -25.66 1.12 10.15
N ALA A 15 -26.06 2.35 10.44
CA ALA A 15 -26.90 3.15 9.55
C ALA A 15 -26.10 3.71 8.37
N VAL A 16 -24.86 4.15 8.58
CA VAL A 16 -24.05 4.74 7.52
C VAL A 16 -23.43 3.68 6.60
N MET A 17 -22.93 2.57 7.15
CA MET A 17 -22.24 1.55 6.34
C MET A 17 -23.18 0.53 5.69
N SER A 18 -24.45 0.48 6.10
CA SER A 18 -25.40 -0.50 5.55
C SER A 18 -25.79 -0.16 4.10
N PRO A 19 -25.80 -1.17 3.21
CA PRO A 19 -26.34 -1.02 1.86
C PRO A 19 -27.88 -0.97 1.82
N GLU A 20 -28.57 -1.23 2.95
CA GLU A 20 -30.03 -1.21 3.01
C GLU A 20 -30.57 0.23 2.91
N GLU A 21 -31.47 0.44 1.95
CA GLU A 21 -32.28 1.65 1.86
C GLU A 21 -33.25 1.74 3.04
N GLY A 22 -33.38 2.93 3.63
CA GLY A 22 -34.32 3.21 4.73
C GLY A 22 -33.76 3.06 6.14
N ARG A 23 -32.55 2.52 6.33
CA ARG A 23 -31.90 2.53 7.65
C ARG A 23 -31.40 3.94 7.98
N VAL A 24 -31.86 4.48 9.10
CA VAL A 24 -31.54 5.84 9.56
C VAL A 24 -30.79 5.83 10.89
N ILE A 25 -29.91 6.80 11.09
CA ILE A 25 -29.21 6.99 12.37
C ILE A 25 -30.27 7.31 13.44
N SER A 26 -30.29 6.51 14.51
CA SER A 26 -31.23 6.71 15.61
C SER A 26 -30.92 7.98 16.40
N GLY A 27 -31.95 8.72 16.81
CA GLY A 27 -31.79 9.92 17.64
C GLY A 27 -31.42 11.20 16.88
N LEU A 28 -31.34 11.17 15.54
CA LEU A 28 -31.24 12.40 14.75
C LEU A 28 -32.53 13.24 14.91
N SER A 29 -32.36 14.48 15.36
CA SER A 29 -33.44 15.46 15.50
C SER A 29 -32.98 16.80 14.91
N GLY A 30 -33.88 17.54 14.27
CA GLY A 30 -33.54 18.79 13.58
C GLY A 30 -34.56 19.20 12.52
N SER A 31 -34.19 20.22 11.73
CA SER A 31 -35.03 20.77 10.65
C SER A 31 -35.09 19.91 9.38
N ILE A 32 -34.16 18.98 9.21
CA ILE A 32 -34.14 18.00 8.12
C ILE A 32 -34.51 16.62 8.65
N SER A 33 -35.12 15.79 7.79
CA SER A 33 -35.51 14.43 8.18
C SER A 33 -34.28 13.56 8.49
N ALA A 34 -34.45 12.59 9.40
CA ALA A 34 -33.39 11.64 9.74
C ALA A 34 -32.88 10.88 8.50
N ALA A 35 -33.74 10.63 7.51
CA ALA A 35 -33.35 10.02 6.24
C ALA A 35 -32.40 10.92 5.42
N VAL A 36 -32.73 12.21 5.28
CA VAL A 36 -31.88 13.17 4.55
C VAL A 36 -30.55 13.37 5.28
N ALA A 37 -30.58 13.57 6.59
CA ALA A 37 -29.37 13.69 7.39
C ALA A 37 -28.48 12.43 7.29
N THR A 38 -29.07 11.23 7.36
CA THR A 38 -28.32 9.97 7.21
C THR A 38 -27.69 9.86 5.82
N ALA A 39 -28.41 10.24 4.75
CA ALA A 39 -27.85 10.25 3.40
C ALA A 39 -26.65 11.20 3.26
N ILE A 40 -26.70 12.39 3.87
CA ILE A 40 -25.57 13.33 3.90
C ILE A 40 -24.36 12.71 4.60
N TYR A 41 -24.56 12.08 5.78
CA TYR A 41 -23.47 11.41 6.49
C TYR A 41 -22.88 10.24 5.69
N ARG A 42 -23.72 9.45 5.01
CA ARG A 42 -23.28 8.36 4.12
C ARG A 42 -22.37 8.90 3.01
N ASN A 43 -22.79 9.96 2.33
CA ASN A 43 -22.01 10.55 1.24
C ASN A 43 -20.67 11.09 1.74
N ASN A 44 -20.66 11.82 2.86
CA ASN A 44 -19.42 12.38 3.41
C ASN A 44 -18.42 11.30 3.85
N ILE A 45 -18.90 10.17 4.38
CA ILE A 45 -18.04 9.05 4.78
C ILE A 45 -17.47 8.34 3.56
N LEU A 46 -18.28 8.07 2.53
CA LEU A 46 -17.82 7.47 1.29
C LEU A 46 -16.80 8.35 0.57
N GLU A 47 -17.01 9.67 0.55
CA GLU A 47 -16.05 10.62 0.00
C GLU A 47 -14.75 10.64 0.80
N GLY A 48 -14.84 10.61 2.13
CA GLY A 48 -13.67 10.49 3.00
C GLY A 48 -12.86 9.21 2.76
N PHE A 49 -13.52 8.09 2.46
CA PHE A 49 -12.86 6.85 2.08
C PHE A 49 -12.17 6.94 0.73
N ASN A 50 -12.84 7.51 -0.27
CA ASN A 50 -12.28 7.76 -1.59
C ASN A 50 -10.99 8.58 -1.50
N GLU A 51 -11.02 9.72 -0.82
CA GLU A 51 -9.86 10.58 -0.63
C GLU A 51 -8.74 9.90 0.17
N SER A 52 -9.07 9.16 1.23
CA SER A 52 -8.07 8.44 2.02
C SER A 52 -7.36 7.37 1.19
N LEU A 53 -8.12 6.57 0.43
CA LEU A 53 -7.53 5.53 -0.43
C LEU A 53 -6.74 6.16 -1.57
N LYS A 54 -7.19 7.27 -2.16
CA LYS A 54 -6.47 7.97 -3.22
C LYS A 54 -5.12 8.50 -2.77
N ASN A 55 -5.01 8.96 -1.52
CA ASN A 55 -3.72 9.39 -0.95
C ASN A 55 -2.71 8.26 -0.80
N VAL A 56 -3.18 7.02 -0.61
CA VAL A 56 -2.32 5.83 -0.51
C VAL A 56 -2.05 5.23 -1.90
N TYR A 57 -3.07 5.20 -2.76
CA TYR A 57 -3.08 4.44 -4.02
C TYR A 57 -3.15 5.36 -5.25
N GLY A 58 -2.18 6.27 -5.36
CA GLY A 58 -2.11 7.28 -6.42
C GLY A 58 -1.85 6.69 -7.80
N ALA A 59 -0.94 5.73 -7.91
CA ALA A 59 -0.66 5.01 -9.15
C ALA A 59 -1.87 4.19 -9.59
N ILE A 60 -2.55 3.51 -8.67
CA ILE A 60 -3.82 2.83 -8.98
C ILE A 60 -4.84 3.82 -9.55
N PHE A 61 -5.02 4.98 -8.90
CA PHE A 61 -5.94 6.02 -9.38
C PHE A 61 -5.61 6.48 -10.80
N VAL A 62 -4.33 6.72 -11.11
CA VAL A 62 -3.88 7.11 -12.47
C VAL A 62 -4.15 6.01 -13.48
N LEU A 63 -3.86 4.75 -13.14
CA LEU A 63 -3.97 3.61 -14.06
C LEU A 63 -5.41 3.28 -14.47
N ILE A 64 -6.38 3.42 -13.55
CA ILE A 64 -7.77 3.02 -13.80
C ILE A 64 -8.72 4.21 -14.01
N GLY A 65 -8.28 5.41 -13.69
CA GLY A 65 -9.06 6.64 -13.78
C GLY A 65 -10.06 6.82 -12.64
N GLU A 66 -10.61 8.04 -12.57
CA GLU A 66 -11.44 8.51 -11.45
C GLU A 66 -12.71 7.70 -11.25
N ASP A 67 -13.49 7.46 -12.30
CA ASP A 67 -14.78 6.78 -12.18
C ASP A 67 -14.61 5.34 -11.69
N CYS A 68 -13.62 4.62 -12.23
CA CYS A 68 -13.33 3.24 -11.81
C CYS A 68 -12.80 3.22 -10.37
N PHE A 69 -11.88 4.13 -10.03
CA PHE A 69 -11.34 4.23 -8.68
C PHE A 69 -12.43 4.52 -7.65
N ARG A 70 -13.35 5.46 -7.92
CA ARG A 70 -14.45 5.80 -7.02
C ARG A 70 -15.36 4.60 -6.74
N GLU A 71 -15.72 3.83 -7.77
CA GLU A 71 -16.53 2.62 -7.59
C GLU A 71 -15.80 1.57 -6.74
N ILE A 72 -14.51 1.37 -6.99
CA ILE A 72 -13.67 0.45 -6.19
C ILE A 72 -13.57 0.93 -4.74
N ALA A 73 -13.32 2.21 -4.50
CA ALA A 73 -13.22 2.78 -3.16
C ALA A 73 -14.52 2.63 -2.36
N TYR A 74 -15.67 2.86 -3.01
CA TYR A 74 -16.98 2.70 -2.37
C TYR A 74 -17.29 1.22 -2.09
N SER A 75 -16.94 0.32 -3.02
CA SER A 75 -17.08 -1.13 -2.84
C SER A 75 -16.18 -1.65 -1.72
N TYR A 76 -14.94 -1.15 -1.65
CA TYR A 76 -13.98 -1.44 -0.57
C TYR A 76 -14.52 -0.97 0.78
N GLY A 77 -14.94 0.30 0.90
CA GLY A 77 -15.44 0.84 2.16
C GLY A 77 -16.72 0.16 2.69
N ARG A 78 -17.56 -0.36 1.80
CA ARG A 78 -18.75 -1.15 2.17
C ARG A 78 -18.41 -2.57 2.63
N SER A 79 -17.40 -3.20 2.04
CA SER A 79 -17.01 -4.57 2.36
C SER A 79 -16.02 -4.66 3.53
N ILE A 80 -15.19 -3.63 3.70
CA ILE A 80 -14.12 -3.54 4.68
C ILE A 80 -14.25 -2.18 5.40
N PRO A 81 -15.23 -2.03 6.31
CA PRO A 81 -15.42 -0.78 7.02
C PRO A 81 -14.24 -0.51 7.96
N SER A 82 -13.74 0.72 7.98
CA SER A 82 -12.77 1.15 9.00
C SER A 82 -13.45 1.16 10.36
N LEU A 83 -13.18 0.15 11.18
CA LEU A 83 -13.63 0.09 12.57
C LEU A 83 -12.62 0.74 13.54
N SER A 84 -11.39 0.98 13.07
CA SER A 84 -10.37 1.72 13.81
C SER A 84 -10.42 3.21 13.45
N GLY A 85 -10.08 4.07 14.42
CA GLY A 85 -9.83 5.50 14.19
C GLY A 85 -8.45 5.77 13.58
N ASP A 86 -7.65 4.71 13.35
CA ASP A 86 -6.34 4.81 12.74
C ASP A 86 -6.48 4.85 11.21
N ARG A 87 -6.45 6.07 10.67
CA ARG A 87 -6.51 6.30 9.23
C ARG A 87 -5.31 5.71 8.49
N ASN A 88 -4.18 5.47 9.17
CA ASN A 88 -2.98 4.93 8.53
C ASN A 88 -3.13 3.44 8.18
N ALA A 89 -4.06 2.72 8.80
CA ALA A 89 -4.34 1.33 8.47
C ALA A 89 -5.41 1.16 7.37
N TYR A 90 -6.11 2.25 7.01
CA TYR A 90 -7.23 2.18 6.07
C TYR A 90 -6.74 2.06 4.63
N GLY A 91 -6.72 0.83 4.13
CA GLY A 91 -6.28 0.51 2.78
C GLY A 91 -5.53 -0.82 2.68
N GLU A 92 -5.07 -1.39 3.79
CA GLU A 92 -4.24 -2.61 3.85
C GLU A 92 -4.72 -3.76 2.97
N HIS A 93 -6.04 -3.96 2.88
CA HIS A 93 -6.62 -5.09 2.13
C HIS A 93 -6.85 -4.79 0.63
N MET A 94 -6.53 -3.59 0.15
CA MET A 94 -6.74 -3.18 -1.23
C MET A 94 -6.05 -4.13 -2.24
N PRO A 95 -4.80 -4.61 -2.04
CA PRO A 95 -4.18 -5.53 -2.98
C PRO A 95 -4.98 -6.82 -3.17
N ALA A 96 -5.43 -7.43 -2.07
CA ALA A 96 -6.25 -8.64 -2.11
C ALA A 96 -7.65 -8.36 -2.68
N PHE A 97 -8.20 -7.17 -2.41
CA PHE A 97 -9.48 -6.74 -2.95
C PHE A 97 -9.42 -6.59 -4.48
N LEU A 98 -8.42 -5.89 -5.02
CA LEU A 98 -8.21 -5.70 -6.45
C LEU A 98 -7.98 -7.02 -7.19
N ALA A 99 -7.35 -8.00 -6.55
CA ALA A 99 -7.14 -9.33 -7.15
C ALA A 99 -8.45 -10.07 -7.46
N HIS A 100 -9.55 -9.74 -6.76
CA HIS A 100 -10.85 -10.40 -6.90
C HIS A 100 -11.94 -9.49 -7.49
N HIS A 101 -11.70 -8.18 -7.57
CA HIS A 101 -12.70 -7.21 -8.00
C HIS A 101 -12.99 -7.34 -9.52
N PRO A 102 -14.26 -7.35 -9.96
CA PRO A 102 -14.59 -7.54 -11.37
C PRO A 102 -14.02 -6.46 -12.31
N LEU A 103 -13.93 -5.21 -11.84
CA LEU A 103 -13.45 -4.08 -12.67
C LEU A 103 -11.96 -4.13 -13.00
N THR A 104 -11.18 -4.97 -12.31
CA THR A 104 -9.70 -4.94 -12.36
C THR A 104 -9.11 -6.23 -12.91
N ARG A 105 -9.94 -7.20 -13.32
CA ARG A 105 -9.49 -8.53 -13.78
C ARG A 105 -8.56 -8.50 -14.99
N GLU A 106 -8.72 -7.50 -15.85
CA GLU A 106 -7.92 -7.37 -17.08
C GLU A 106 -6.57 -6.68 -16.83
N ILE A 107 -6.41 -5.97 -15.71
CA ILE A 107 -5.18 -5.26 -15.35
C ILE A 107 -4.41 -6.12 -14.34
N VAL A 108 -3.74 -7.14 -14.87
CA VAL A 108 -3.14 -8.24 -14.10
C VAL A 108 -2.08 -7.83 -13.07
N TYR A 109 -1.41 -6.68 -13.28
CA TYR A 109 -0.39 -6.14 -12.38
C TYR A 109 -0.95 -5.20 -11.31
N LEU A 110 -2.24 -4.86 -11.36
CA LEU A 110 -2.85 -3.89 -10.45
C LEU A 110 -2.77 -4.31 -8.96
N PRO A 111 -2.96 -5.59 -8.59
CA PRO A 111 -2.76 -6.04 -7.21
C PRO A 111 -1.32 -5.86 -6.74
N ASP A 112 -0.34 -6.12 -7.60
CA ASP A 112 1.08 -6.01 -7.28
C ASP A 112 1.49 -4.53 -7.14
N MET A 113 0.97 -3.66 -8.00
CA MET A 113 1.12 -2.20 -7.86
C MET A 113 0.55 -1.71 -6.51
N ALA A 114 -0.61 -2.23 -6.10
CA ALA A 114 -1.19 -1.87 -4.81
C ALA A 114 -0.34 -2.37 -3.63
N ARG A 115 0.36 -3.52 -3.75
CA ARG A 115 1.33 -3.95 -2.73
C ARG A 115 2.51 -2.98 -2.65
N LEU A 116 2.99 -2.48 -3.78
CA LEU A 116 4.07 -1.50 -3.83
C LEU A 116 3.68 -0.19 -3.14
N GLU A 117 2.52 0.36 -3.50
CA GLU A 117 2.02 1.61 -2.88
C GLU A 117 1.74 1.44 -1.39
N TRP A 118 1.19 0.30 -0.97
CA TRP A 118 1.00 0.00 0.45
C TRP A 118 2.33 -0.12 1.20
N ALA A 119 3.34 -0.80 0.63
CA ALA A 119 4.67 -0.91 1.21
C ALA A 119 5.34 0.46 1.40
N SER A 120 5.14 1.38 0.44
CA SER A 120 5.61 2.78 0.55
C SER A 120 4.92 3.53 1.69
N HIS A 121 3.60 3.39 1.81
CA HIS A 121 2.82 3.97 2.90
C HIS A 121 3.21 3.43 4.29
N GLU A 122 3.42 2.11 4.40
CA GLU A 122 3.95 1.50 5.62
C GLU A 122 5.35 2.00 5.97
N ALA A 123 6.24 2.09 4.98
CA ALA A 123 7.59 2.58 5.19
C ALA A 123 7.59 4.05 5.67
N TYR A 124 6.65 4.85 5.17
CA TYR A 124 6.45 6.23 5.59
C TYR A 124 6.02 6.38 7.05
N SER A 125 5.17 5.49 7.54
CA SER A 125 4.67 5.52 8.91
C SER A 125 5.57 4.80 9.93
N THR A 126 6.56 4.02 9.48
CA THR A 126 7.46 3.26 10.35
C THR A 126 8.46 4.17 11.06
N ALA A 127 8.63 4.01 12.38
CA ALA A 127 9.60 4.76 13.17
C ALA A 127 11.06 4.49 12.75
N GLU A 128 11.95 5.45 13.01
CA GLU A 128 13.38 5.35 12.69
C GLU A 128 14.11 4.46 13.71
N TYR A 129 14.28 3.18 13.38
CA TYR A 129 15.08 2.24 14.15
C TYR A 129 15.59 1.11 13.27
N PHE A 130 16.55 0.34 13.81
CA PHE A 130 17.17 -0.78 13.10
C PHE A 130 16.81 -2.11 13.76
N LEU A 131 16.61 -3.12 12.91
CA LEU A 131 16.36 -4.51 13.25
C LEU A 131 17.69 -5.29 13.31
N GLY A 132 17.59 -6.62 13.43
CA GLY A 132 18.74 -7.52 13.36
C GLY A 132 19.63 -7.23 12.14
N HIS A 133 20.94 -7.43 12.31
CA HIS A 133 21.97 -7.14 11.30
C HIS A 133 22.04 -5.68 10.86
N GLY A 134 21.37 -4.76 11.56
CA GLY A 134 21.37 -3.33 11.26
C GLY A 134 20.42 -2.93 10.14
N LEU A 135 19.42 -3.73 9.78
CA LEU A 135 18.43 -3.38 8.75
C LEU A 135 17.49 -2.26 9.20
N HIS A 136 17.22 -1.30 8.33
CA HIS A 136 16.25 -0.25 8.62
C HIS A 136 14.84 -0.85 8.78
N ALA A 137 14.11 -0.51 9.85
CA ALA A 137 12.84 -1.15 10.17
C ALA A 137 11.71 -0.89 9.15
N SER A 138 11.82 0.20 8.38
CA SER A 138 10.88 0.51 7.29
C SER A 138 11.15 -0.25 6.00
N LEU A 139 12.22 -1.06 5.95
CA LEU A 139 12.55 -1.87 4.79
C LEU A 139 11.40 -2.83 4.44
N ARG A 140 10.98 -2.80 3.19
CA ARG A 140 10.06 -3.74 2.55
C ARG A 140 10.66 -4.17 1.21
N LEU A 141 10.36 -5.40 0.81
CA LEU A 141 10.70 -5.95 -0.49
C LEU A 141 9.39 -6.38 -1.17
N VAL A 142 9.14 -5.86 -2.37
CA VAL A 142 7.97 -6.18 -3.18
C VAL A 142 8.43 -6.85 -4.47
N GLU A 143 7.99 -8.08 -4.69
CA GLU A 143 8.38 -8.88 -5.86
C GLU A 143 7.18 -9.06 -6.79
N SER A 144 7.41 -8.90 -8.09
CA SER A 144 6.37 -9.07 -9.11
C SER A 144 6.91 -9.70 -10.38
N SER A 145 6.00 -10.31 -11.14
CA SER A 145 6.27 -10.73 -12.53
C SER A 145 6.13 -9.58 -13.53
N TYR A 146 5.82 -8.37 -13.06
CA TYR A 146 5.64 -7.16 -13.87
C TYR A 146 6.64 -6.07 -13.44
N PRO A 147 6.97 -5.11 -14.32
CA PRO A 147 7.95 -4.06 -14.05
C PRO A 147 7.35 -2.95 -13.20
N LEU A 148 7.15 -3.20 -11.90
CA LEU A 148 6.41 -2.30 -11.03
C LEU A 148 7.07 -0.93 -10.92
N MET A 149 8.40 -0.87 -10.84
CA MET A 149 9.10 0.41 -10.69
C MET A 149 8.89 1.31 -11.92
N ALA A 150 8.97 0.74 -13.13
CA ALA A 150 8.74 1.48 -14.37
C ALA A 150 7.28 1.93 -14.50
N LEU A 151 6.33 1.06 -14.17
CA LEU A 151 4.90 1.38 -14.14
C LEU A 151 4.59 2.50 -13.13
N TRP A 152 5.18 2.44 -11.94
CA TRP A 152 5.00 3.45 -10.92
C TRP A 152 5.57 4.80 -11.36
N GLN A 153 6.79 4.83 -11.92
CA GLN A 153 7.40 6.04 -12.47
C GLN A 153 6.56 6.69 -13.58
N LEU A 154 5.94 5.88 -14.45
CA LEU A 154 5.00 6.37 -15.46
C LEU A 154 3.81 7.10 -14.81
N CYS A 155 3.27 6.55 -13.71
CA CYS A 155 2.16 7.16 -12.99
C CYS A 155 2.52 8.48 -12.29
N GLN A 156 3.80 8.70 -11.96
CA GLN A 156 4.27 9.96 -11.38
C GLN A 156 4.29 11.12 -12.39
N HIS A 157 4.25 10.79 -13.69
CA HIS A 157 4.27 11.76 -14.79
C HIS A 157 3.15 11.43 -15.79
N PRO A 158 1.87 11.58 -15.40
CA PRO A 158 0.73 11.16 -16.22
C PRO A 158 0.64 11.91 -17.56
N ASP A 159 1.26 13.09 -17.66
CA ASP A 159 1.31 13.91 -18.88
C ASP A 159 2.49 13.54 -19.80
N ALA A 160 3.39 12.64 -19.37
CA ALA A 160 4.54 12.24 -20.18
C ALA A 160 4.13 11.26 -21.29
N GLU A 161 4.59 11.51 -22.50
CA GLU A 161 4.43 10.56 -23.59
C GLU A 161 5.35 9.35 -23.38
N GLY A 162 4.76 8.15 -23.37
CA GLY A 162 5.51 6.91 -23.25
C GLY A 162 4.59 5.69 -23.26
N THR A 163 5.09 4.59 -23.82
CA THR A 163 4.46 3.27 -23.72
C THR A 163 5.49 2.30 -23.15
N LEU A 164 5.09 1.51 -22.17
CA LEU A 164 5.92 0.45 -21.62
C LEU A 164 5.61 -0.87 -22.32
N ASP A 165 6.65 -1.53 -22.80
CA ASP A 165 6.56 -2.92 -23.26
C ASP A 165 6.80 -3.83 -22.05
N LEU A 166 5.70 -4.32 -21.46
CA LEU A 166 5.74 -5.14 -20.25
C LEU A 166 6.45 -6.47 -20.47
N ASP A 167 6.31 -7.06 -21.67
CA ASP A 167 6.92 -8.34 -22.02
C ASP A 167 8.43 -8.20 -22.18
N ALA A 168 8.89 -7.07 -22.75
CA ALA A 168 10.31 -6.79 -22.91
C ALA A 168 11.01 -6.43 -21.59
N LEU A 169 10.33 -5.73 -20.68
CA LEU A 169 10.88 -5.31 -19.40
C LEU A 169 10.93 -6.44 -18.36
N GLY A 170 9.95 -7.36 -18.39
CA GLY A 170 9.85 -8.45 -17.42
C GLY A 170 9.52 -7.97 -16.01
N GLY A 171 9.54 -8.90 -15.05
CA GLY A 171 9.27 -8.62 -13.64
C GLY A 171 10.45 -7.98 -12.90
N ASP A 172 10.16 -7.23 -11.85
CA ASP A 172 11.18 -6.68 -10.96
C ASP A 172 10.90 -6.96 -9.47
N SER A 173 11.97 -6.82 -8.68
CA SER A 173 11.92 -6.78 -7.23
C SER A 173 12.23 -5.36 -6.79
N VAL A 174 11.30 -4.71 -6.09
CA VAL A 174 11.41 -3.31 -5.68
C VAL A 174 11.73 -3.24 -4.19
N LEU A 175 12.85 -2.60 -3.89
CA LEU A 175 13.21 -2.17 -2.55
C LEU A 175 12.38 -0.95 -2.18
N VAL A 176 11.76 -0.97 -1.01
CA VAL A 176 11.07 0.20 -0.44
C VAL A 176 11.61 0.43 0.96
N VAL A 177 12.11 1.63 1.22
CA VAL A 177 12.72 1.96 2.52
C VAL A 177 12.68 3.45 2.73
N ARG A 178 12.54 3.89 3.98
CA ARG A 178 12.54 5.31 4.36
C ARG A 178 13.73 5.65 5.26
N PRO A 179 14.94 5.81 4.71
CA PRO A 179 16.04 6.40 5.44
C PRO A 179 15.81 7.91 5.55
N GLN A 180 16.03 8.52 6.72
CA GLN A 180 16.07 9.99 6.87
C GLN A 180 14.81 10.71 6.32
N GLU A 181 13.62 10.19 6.68
CA GLU A 181 12.29 10.73 6.36
C GLU A 181 11.81 10.67 4.90
N ASN A 182 12.63 10.26 3.93
CA ASN A 182 12.22 10.15 2.51
C ASN A 182 12.11 8.70 2.07
N VAL A 183 10.97 8.32 1.48
CA VAL A 183 10.80 6.96 0.93
C VAL A 183 11.61 6.83 -0.36
N LEU A 184 12.59 5.94 -0.33
CA LEU A 184 13.37 5.48 -1.45
C LEU A 184 12.75 4.21 -2.03
N MET A 185 12.51 4.21 -3.34
CA MET A 185 12.08 3.04 -4.10
C MET A 185 13.00 2.80 -5.28
N ARG A 186 13.50 1.56 -5.44
CA ARG A 186 14.32 1.18 -6.60
C ARG A 186 14.17 -0.30 -6.94
N SER A 187 14.29 -0.62 -8.23
CA SER A 187 14.44 -2.01 -8.67
C SER A 187 15.79 -2.57 -8.24
N LEU A 188 15.79 -3.85 -7.89
CA LEU A 188 16.95 -4.64 -7.50
C LEU A 188 17.33 -5.60 -8.62
N SER A 189 18.62 -5.95 -8.74
CA SER A 189 19.00 -7.14 -9.51
C SER A 189 18.44 -8.42 -8.83
N PRO A 190 18.28 -9.54 -9.56
CA PRO A 190 17.83 -10.80 -8.97
C PRO A 190 18.68 -11.26 -7.77
N SER A 191 20.00 -11.09 -7.86
CA SER A 191 20.96 -11.42 -6.80
C SER A 191 20.88 -10.49 -5.60
N GLU A 192 20.70 -9.19 -5.82
CA GLU A 192 20.51 -8.21 -4.74
C GLU A 192 19.17 -8.41 -4.02
N ALA A 193 18.10 -8.75 -4.74
CA ALA A 193 16.82 -9.14 -4.16
C ALA A 193 16.95 -10.39 -3.28
N ALA A 194 17.68 -11.42 -3.74
CA ALA A 194 17.95 -12.61 -2.94
C ALA A 194 18.76 -12.31 -1.66
N TRP A 195 19.70 -11.37 -1.74
CA TRP A 195 20.46 -10.89 -0.59
C TRP A 195 19.56 -10.20 0.45
N TYR A 196 18.75 -9.22 0.04
CA TYR A 196 17.82 -8.53 0.95
C TYR A 196 16.77 -9.48 1.54
N ARG A 197 16.25 -10.42 0.75
CA ARG A 197 15.29 -11.43 1.24
C ARG A 197 15.89 -12.25 2.37
N ALA A 198 17.12 -12.75 2.20
CA ALA A 198 17.81 -13.52 3.23
C ALA A 198 18.01 -12.70 4.52
N LEU A 199 18.39 -11.42 4.41
CA LEU A 199 18.54 -10.55 5.57
C LEU A 199 17.20 -10.28 6.28
N LEU A 200 16.12 -10.05 5.53
CA LEU A 200 14.76 -9.86 6.08
C LEU A 200 14.23 -11.12 6.79
N GLU A 201 14.62 -12.30 6.33
CA GLU A 201 14.35 -13.59 6.99
C GLU A 201 15.22 -13.82 8.25
N GLY A 202 16.16 -12.92 8.54
CA GLY A 202 17.02 -12.96 9.72
C GLY A 202 18.32 -13.75 9.53
N HIS A 203 18.62 -14.20 8.30
CA HIS A 203 19.88 -14.88 8.01
C HIS A 203 21.08 -13.92 8.16
N PRO A 204 22.24 -14.40 8.63
CA PRO A 204 23.43 -13.57 8.78
C PRO A 204 24.01 -13.15 7.41
N PRO A 205 24.85 -12.09 7.37
CA PRO A 205 25.37 -11.52 6.12
C PRO A 205 26.12 -12.51 5.21
N ASP A 206 26.80 -13.50 5.77
CA ASP A 206 27.49 -14.55 5.02
C ASP A 206 26.52 -15.47 4.27
N GLN A 207 25.39 -15.81 4.90
CA GLN A 207 24.32 -16.59 4.25
C GLN A 207 23.57 -15.76 3.21
N ALA A 208 23.33 -14.47 3.47
CA ALA A 208 22.76 -13.56 2.47
C ALA A 208 23.68 -13.44 1.24
N ALA A 209 25.00 -13.33 1.44
CA ALA A 209 25.97 -13.33 0.35
C ALA A 209 25.97 -14.64 -0.43
N ALA A 210 25.83 -15.78 0.25
CA ALA A 210 25.70 -17.08 -0.41
C ALA A 210 24.40 -17.20 -1.23
N ALA A 211 23.28 -16.66 -0.73
CA ALA A 211 22.02 -16.63 -1.45
C ALA A 211 22.13 -15.81 -2.75
N ALA A 212 22.75 -14.63 -2.69
CA ALA A 212 23.02 -13.81 -3.87
C ALA A 212 23.84 -14.57 -4.93
N ARG A 213 24.94 -15.22 -4.51
CA ARG A 213 25.82 -16.00 -5.39
C ARG A 213 25.17 -17.26 -5.98
N THR A 214 24.12 -17.77 -5.32
CA THR A 214 23.34 -18.88 -5.86
C THR A 214 22.52 -18.45 -7.08
N VAL A 215 22.03 -17.20 -7.07
CA VAL A 215 21.27 -16.63 -8.19
C VAL A 215 22.22 -16.16 -9.30
N GLU A 216 23.26 -15.39 -8.95
CA GLU A 216 24.27 -14.91 -9.90
C GLU A 216 25.68 -15.15 -9.32
N PRO A 217 26.43 -16.15 -9.80
CA PRO A 217 27.74 -16.51 -9.22
C PRO A 217 28.77 -15.38 -9.21
N ASP A 218 28.73 -14.53 -10.24
CA ASP A 218 29.67 -13.42 -10.44
C ASP A 218 29.25 -12.13 -9.72
N CYS A 219 28.15 -12.15 -8.95
CA CYS A 219 27.71 -10.98 -8.18
C CYS A 219 28.73 -10.59 -7.10
N ASP A 220 28.68 -9.32 -6.68
CA ASP A 220 29.48 -8.80 -5.57
C ASP A 220 28.60 -8.34 -4.40
N PRO A 221 28.33 -9.22 -3.42
CA PRO A 221 27.57 -8.86 -2.22
C PRO A 221 28.20 -7.75 -1.38
N MET A 222 29.51 -7.47 -1.52
CA MET A 222 30.12 -6.34 -0.83
C MET A 222 29.62 -5.02 -1.39
N LEU A 223 29.39 -4.93 -2.71
CA LEU A 223 28.80 -3.75 -3.33
C LEU A 223 27.38 -3.51 -2.80
N TYR A 224 26.57 -4.56 -2.64
CA TYR A 224 25.23 -4.43 -2.05
C TYR A 224 25.28 -3.92 -0.61
N TRP A 225 26.24 -4.39 0.18
CA TRP A 225 26.45 -3.90 1.54
C TRP A 225 26.83 -2.41 1.55
N GLU A 226 27.79 -2.01 0.72
CA GLU A 226 28.24 -0.61 0.60
C GLU A 226 27.10 0.31 0.15
N THR A 227 26.33 -0.10 -0.86
CA THR A 227 25.14 0.65 -1.31
C THR A 227 24.09 0.73 -0.22
N ALA A 228 23.77 -0.37 0.46
CA ALA A 228 22.79 -0.40 1.53
C ALA A 228 23.18 0.51 2.71
N VAL A 229 24.47 0.58 3.06
CA VAL A 229 24.97 1.51 4.07
C VAL A 229 24.91 2.95 3.57
N GLY A 230 25.33 3.22 2.33
CA GLY A 230 25.30 4.55 1.71
C GLY A 230 23.90 5.13 1.61
N ASP A 231 22.92 4.28 1.28
CA ASP A 231 21.49 4.62 1.21
C ASP A 231 20.82 4.67 2.60
N GLY A 232 21.52 4.33 3.68
CA GLY A 232 20.96 4.30 5.05
C GLY A 232 19.99 3.14 5.32
N VAL A 233 19.97 2.13 4.44
CA VAL A 233 19.17 0.89 4.60
C VAL A 233 19.81 -0.05 5.63
N LEU A 234 21.13 0.00 5.77
CA LEU A 234 21.90 -0.71 6.80
C LEU A 234 22.65 0.28 7.70
N GLN A 235 22.60 0.04 9.01
CA GLN A 235 23.43 0.72 9.98
C GLN A 235 24.83 0.09 10.01
N GLN A 236 25.89 0.92 9.91
CA GLN A 236 27.24 0.45 10.20
C GLN A 236 27.31 -0.03 11.65
N GLN A 237 27.66 -1.30 11.84
CA GLN A 237 28.04 -1.80 13.15
C GLN A 237 29.49 -1.38 13.43
N HIS A 238 29.68 -0.62 14.51
CA HIS A 238 31.01 -0.22 15.02
C HIS A 238 31.81 -1.39 15.58
#